data_AF-A0AAP0XAC1-F1
#
_entry.id   AF-A0AAP0XAC1-F1
#
_cell.length_a   1.000
_cell.length_b   1.000
_cell.length_c   1.000
_cell.angle_alpha   90.00
_cell.angle_beta   90.00
_cell.angle_gamma   90.00
#
_symmetry.space_group_name_H-M   'P 1'
#
loop_
_entity.id
_entity.type
_entity.pdbx_description
1 polymer ?
#
loop_
_entity_poly.entity_id
_entity_poly.type
_entity_poly.pdbx_seq_one_letter_code
_entity_poly.pdbx_strand_id
1 'polypeptide(L)'
;MANIYSSEGRWKERAKTIKRMKETGVTKETGISWIEIDKKVHSFVVEDRMHPQAETIYGVLAELFRLMTDEGYVPDKRFILYYLDQDGKE
;
A
#
# COMPACT_ATOMS: atom_id res chain seq x y z
N MET A 1 10.90 1.53 -8.65
CA MET A 1 11.10 2.40 -9.83
C MET A 1 9.81 2.93 -10.45
N ALA A 2 8.82 2.08 -10.80
CA ALA A 2 7.56 2.56 -11.39
C ALA A 2 6.83 3.66 -10.57
N ASN A 3 6.94 3.61 -9.24
CA ASN A 3 6.29 4.59 -8.34
C ASN A 3 6.88 6.01 -8.47
N ILE A 4 8.17 6.16 -8.79
CA ILE A 4 8.83 7.48 -8.97
C ILE A 4 8.26 8.19 -10.21
N TYR A 5 8.09 7.46 -11.31
CA TYR A 5 7.41 8.01 -12.49
C TYR A 5 5.93 8.30 -12.23
N SER A 6 5.29 7.53 -11.35
CA SER A 6 3.88 7.74 -10.99
C SER A 6 3.70 9.04 -10.19
N SER A 7 4.59 9.31 -9.23
CA SER A 7 4.55 10.56 -8.43
C SER A 7 4.80 11.83 -9.25
N GLU A 8 5.44 11.71 -10.42
CA GLU A 8 5.68 12.81 -11.35
C GLU A 8 4.62 12.89 -12.48
N GLY A 9 3.56 12.06 -12.45
CA GLY A 9 2.55 12.01 -13.52
C GLY A 9 3.05 11.44 -14.85
N ARG A 10 4.21 10.79 -14.86
CA ARG A 10 4.91 10.27 -16.04
C ARG A 10 4.44 8.85 -16.38
N TRP A 11 3.17 8.74 -16.77
CA TRP A 11 2.49 7.45 -17.02
C TRP A 11 3.13 6.63 -18.16
N LYS A 12 3.66 7.30 -19.19
CA LYS A 12 4.31 6.64 -20.34
C LYS A 12 5.62 5.97 -19.93
N GLU A 13 6.40 6.65 -19.11
CA GLU A 13 7.67 6.15 -18.56
C GLU A 13 7.42 4.99 -17.60
N ARG A 14 6.41 5.11 -16.72
CA ARG A 14 5.94 4.02 -15.88
C ARG A 14 5.60 2.77 -16.70
N ALA A 15 4.79 2.92 -17.75
CA ALA A 15 4.38 1.81 -18.61
C ALA A 15 5.59 1.15 -19.30
N LYS A 16 6.54 1.95 -19.81
CA LYS A 16 7.79 1.43 -20.39
C LYS A 16 8.62 0.65 -19.36
N THR A 17 8.76 1.15 -18.14
CA THR A 17 9.49 0.45 -17.07
C THR A 17 8.84 -0.88 -16.72
N ILE A 18 7.52 -0.91 -16.53
CA ILE A 18 6.78 -2.15 -16.22
C ILE A 18 6.89 -3.16 -17.37
N LYS A 19 6.76 -2.70 -18.62
CA LYS A 19 6.92 -3.55 -19.80
C LYS A 19 8.32 -4.19 -19.83
N ARG A 20 9.37 -3.39 -19.65
CA ARG A 20 10.74 -3.88 -19.63
C ARG A 20 10.96 -4.90 -18.50
N MET A 21 10.43 -4.63 -17.30
CA MET A 21 10.52 -5.56 -16.17
C MET A 21 9.90 -6.93 -16.51
N LYS A 22 8.74 -6.94 -17.17
CA LYS A 22 8.10 -8.19 -17.64
C LYS A 22 8.93 -8.92 -18.68
N GLU A 23 9.46 -8.20 -19.67
CA GLU A 23 10.29 -8.78 -20.74
C GLU A 23 11.59 -9.38 -20.21
N THR A 24 12.17 -8.78 -19.16
CA THR A 24 13.41 -9.26 -18.53
C THR A 24 13.16 -10.24 -17.37
N GLY A 25 11.91 -10.64 -17.11
CA GLY A 25 11.56 -11.55 -16.02
C GLY A 25 11.78 -10.99 -14.60
N VAL A 26 11.93 -9.67 -14.47
CA VAL A 26 12.14 -9.00 -13.18
C VAL A 26 10.79 -8.75 -12.53
N THR A 27 10.48 -9.48 -11.47
CA THR A 27 9.31 -9.26 -10.63
C THR A 27 9.66 -8.34 -9.45
N LYS A 28 8.69 -7.58 -8.96
CA LYS A 28 8.82 -6.98 -7.63
C LYS A 28 8.74 -8.11 -6.61
N GLU A 29 9.71 -8.18 -5.70
CA GLU A 29 9.55 -9.01 -4.51
C GLU A 29 8.37 -8.51 -3.70
N THR A 30 7.59 -9.46 -3.17
CA THR A 30 6.43 -9.14 -2.36
C THR A 30 6.93 -8.72 -0.98
N GLY A 31 6.50 -7.56 -0.50
CA GLY A 31 6.83 -7.11 0.85
C GLY A 31 6.09 -7.98 1.86
N ILE A 32 6.82 -8.47 2.87
CA ILE A 32 6.26 -9.20 4.01
C ILE A 32 6.74 -8.49 5.27
N SER A 33 5.79 -8.09 6.13
CA SER A 33 6.09 -7.69 7.49
C SER A 33 5.57 -8.74 8.46
N TRP A 34 6.10 -8.77 9.67
CA TRP A 34 5.64 -9.68 10.70
C TRP A 34 5.83 -9.08 12.09
N ILE A 35 5.04 -9.58 13.03
CA ILE A 35 5.17 -9.31 14.46
C ILE A 35 5.11 -10.63 15.22
N GLU A 36 5.67 -10.67 16.42
CA GLU A 36 5.60 -11.82 17.32
C GLU A 36 4.77 -11.48 18.54
N ILE A 37 3.75 -12.30 18.82
CA ILE A 37 2.86 -12.17 19.98
C ILE A 37 2.78 -13.56 20.61
N ASP A 38 3.05 -13.68 21.91
CA ASP A 38 2.98 -14.95 22.64
C ASP A 38 3.73 -16.11 21.95
N LYS A 39 4.93 -15.81 21.42
CA LYS A 39 5.78 -16.74 20.65
C LYS A 39 5.17 -17.23 19.32
N LYS A 40 4.11 -16.59 18.85
CA LYS A 40 3.48 -16.84 17.55
C LYS A 40 3.81 -15.71 16.60
N VAL A 41 4.28 -16.08 15.40
CA VAL A 41 4.54 -15.12 14.32
C VAL A 41 3.24 -14.85 13.57
N HIS A 42 2.94 -13.56 13.42
CA HIS A 42 1.82 -13.03 12.64
C HIS A 42 2.39 -12.24 11.46
N SER A 43 2.26 -12.79 10.26
CA SER A 43 2.79 -12.19 9.03
C SER A 43 1.69 -11.45 8.26
N PHE A 44 2.09 -10.38 7.58
CA PHE A 44 1.26 -9.56 6.72
C PHE A 44 1.97 -9.39 5.38
N VAL A 45 1.33 -9.83 4.30
CA VAL A 45 1.89 -9.72 2.97
C VAL A 45 1.26 -8.51 2.29
N VAL A 46 2.05 -7.79 1.49
CA VAL A 46 1.53 -6.63 0.77
C VAL A 46 0.31 -7.05 -0.08
N GLU A 47 -0.76 -6.25 0.01
CA GLU A 47 -2.04 -6.47 -0.71
C GLU A 47 -2.78 -7.77 -0.37
N ASP A 48 -2.40 -8.49 0.68
CA ASP A 48 -3.11 -9.68 1.15
C ASP A 48 -4.03 -9.40 2.35
N ARG A 49 -4.96 -10.34 2.59
CA ARG A 49 -5.81 -10.38 3.79
C ARG A 49 -5.86 -11.79 4.38
N MET A 50 -4.77 -12.54 4.26
CA MET A 50 -4.72 -13.97 4.62
C MET A 50 -4.68 -14.20 6.13
N HIS A 51 -4.41 -13.16 6.92
CA HIS A 51 -4.36 -13.26 8.37
C HIS A 51 -5.73 -13.70 8.95
N PRO A 52 -5.82 -14.70 9.84
CA PRO A 52 -7.10 -15.19 10.38
C PRO A 52 -7.96 -14.12 11.07
N GLN A 53 -7.33 -13.05 11.54
CA GLN A 53 -7.97 -11.91 12.20
C GLN A 53 -7.98 -10.65 11.33
N ALA A 54 -7.81 -10.77 10.00
CA ALA A 54 -7.69 -9.62 9.10
C ALA A 54 -8.84 -8.62 9.29
N GLU A 55 -10.08 -9.09 9.30
CA GLU A 55 -11.26 -8.21 9.47
C GLU A 55 -11.23 -7.41 10.78
N THR A 56 -10.84 -8.05 11.89
CA THR A 56 -10.70 -7.37 13.18
C THR A 56 -9.59 -6.32 13.16
N ILE A 57 -8.43 -6.67 12.58
CA ILE A 57 -7.29 -5.76 12.49
C ILE A 57 -7.65 -4.53 11.66
N TYR A 58 -8.26 -4.72 10.49
CA TYR A 58 -8.69 -3.60 9.65
C TYR A 58 -9.80 -2.77 10.29
N GLY A 59 -10.71 -3.39 11.05
CA GLY A 59 -11.72 -2.67 11.84
C GLY A 59 -11.08 -1.71 12.86
N VAL A 60 -10.11 -2.20 13.64
CA VAL A 60 -9.36 -1.40 14.63
C VAL A 60 -8.58 -0.27 13.94
N LEU A 61 -7.93 -0.54 12.80
CA LEU A 61 -7.21 0.47 12.04
C LEU A 61 -8.13 1.57 11.51
N ALA A 62 -9.34 1.20 11.03
CA ALA A 62 -10.32 2.16 10.56
C ALA A 62 -10.84 3.06 11.70
N GLU A 63 -11.14 2.48 12.85
CA GLU A 63 -11.55 3.23 14.04
C GLU A 63 -10.44 4.18 14.52
N LEU A 64 -9.20 3.68 14.61
CA LEU A 64 -8.04 4.50 14.98
C LEU A 64 -7.87 5.67 14.01
N PHE A 65 -7.97 5.43 12.71
CA PHE A 65 -7.86 6.48 11.70
C PHE A 65 -8.95 7.54 11.88
N ARG A 66 -10.19 7.11 12.15
CA ARG A 66 -11.32 8.01 12.45
C ARG A 66 -11.04 8.88 13.68
N LEU A 67 -10.58 8.28 14.77
CA LEU A 67 -10.22 9.01 16.00
C LEU A 67 -9.11 10.02 15.76
N MET A 68 -8.06 9.63 15.03
CA MET A 68 -6.97 10.54 14.68
C MET A 68 -7.48 11.74 13.87
N THR A 69 -8.34 11.51 12.88
CA THR A 69 -8.90 12.59 12.06
C THR A 69 -9.80 13.53 12.86
N ASP A 70 -10.57 13.00 13.82
CA ASP A 70 -11.41 13.81 14.71
C ASP A 70 -10.55 14.75 15.60
N GLU A 71 -9.36 14.30 16.01
CA GLU A 71 -8.37 15.07 16.77
C GLU A 71 -7.53 16.01 15.87
N GLY A 72 -7.88 16.16 14.59
CA GLY A 72 -7.22 17.09 13.67
C GLY A 72 -6.00 16.54 12.94
N TYR A 73 -5.76 15.22 12.97
CA TYR A 73 -4.76 14.61 12.09
C TYR A 73 -5.16 14.79 10.62
N VAL A 74 -4.24 15.36 9.83
CA VAL A 74 -4.40 15.50 8.38
C VAL A 74 -3.46 14.50 7.69
N PRO A 75 -4.00 13.47 7.01
CA PRO A 75 -3.19 12.47 6.31
C PRO A 75 -2.35 13.10 5.20
N ASP A 76 -1.06 12.83 5.18
CA ASP A 76 -0.19 13.18 4.06
C ASP A 76 -0.40 12.21 2.90
N LYS A 77 -1.20 12.64 1.92
CA LYS A 77 -1.54 11.83 0.74
C LYS A 77 -0.48 11.85 -0.36
N ARG A 78 0.57 12.69 -0.24
CA ARG A 78 1.55 12.94 -1.33
C ARG A 78 2.28 11.68 -1.81
N PHE A 79 2.40 10.67 -0.97
CA PHE A 79 3.17 9.45 -1.24
C PHE A 79 2.33 8.17 -1.33
N ILE A 80 1.02 8.26 -1.12
CA ILE A 80 0.14 7.10 -1.12
C ILE A 80 -0.51 6.99 -2.50
N LEU A 81 0.08 6.16 -3.38
CA LEU A 81 -0.42 5.92 -4.74
C LEU A 81 -1.90 5.51 -4.79
N TYR A 82 -2.40 4.81 -3.75
CA TYR A 82 -3.81 4.40 -3.67
C TYR A 82 -4.80 5.59 -3.66
N TYR A 83 -4.41 6.74 -3.08
CA TYR A 83 -5.25 7.94 -3.06
C TYR A 83 -5.10 8.79 -4.33
N LEU A 84 -3.95 8.75 -5.00
CA LEU A 84 -3.72 9.47 -6.26
C LEU A 84 -4.58 8.91 -7.42
N ASP A 85 -5.00 7.64 -7.35
CA ASP A 85 -5.94 7.04 -8.30
C ASP A 85 -7.41 7.43 -8.02
N GLN A 86 -7.75 7.96 -6.83
CA GLN A 86 -9.12 8.40 -6.49
C GLN A 86 -9.39 9.87 -6.87
N ASP A 87 -8.38 10.73 -6.93
CA ASP A 87 -8.51 12.13 -7.39
C ASP A 87 -8.76 12.26 -8.91
N GLY A 88 -8.83 11.14 -9.64
CA GLY A 88 -9.22 11.09 -11.06
C GLY A 88 -10.71 10.80 -11.31
N LYS A 89 -11.55 10.79 -10.27
CA LYS A 89 -13.01 10.64 -10.35
C LYS A 89 -13.75 11.79 -9.67
N GLU A 90 -13.49 13.01 -10.14
CA GLU A 90 -14.48 14.09 -10.18
C GLU A 90 -14.50 14.70 -11.59
#